data_AF-A0A1M4TCC7-F1
#
_entry.id   AF-A0A1M4TCC7-F1
#
_cell.length_a   1.000
_cell.length_b   1.000
_cell.length_c   1.000
_cell.angle_alpha   90.00
_cell.angle_beta   90.00
_cell.angle_gamma   90.00
#
_symmetry.space_group_name_H-M   'P 1'
#
loop_
_entity.id
_entity.type
_entity.pdbx_description
1 polymer ?
#
loop_
_entity_poly.entity_id
_entity_poly.type
_entity_poly.pdbx_seq_one_letter_code
_entity_poly.pdbx_strand_id
1 'polypeptide(L)'
;MNEILKSKLNQVNIVKKTLIYCEDKNLKSITVEKLKELLLEIEKLIFSSDKKDKCRIIEIKREFTLKELVKYNGQGGKNAYVAIKGTVYDLTSEKSWINGVHHGLIAGKDLTDEFMKCHKNDINLKDLNIIGTIKE
;
A
#
# COMPACT_ATOMS: atom_id res chain seq x y z
N MET A 1 -6.34 -6.71 27.56
CA MET A 1 -5.70 -5.51 26.98
C MET A 1 -5.20 -4.64 28.12
N ASN A 2 -3.91 -4.30 28.14
CA ASN A 2 -3.25 -3.51 29.21
C ASN A 2 -3.93 -2.13 29.39
N GLU A 3 -4.21 -1.72 30.62
CA GLU A 3 -4.86 -0.42 30.93
C GLU A 3 -4.05 0.78 30.41
N ILE A 4 -2.72 0.67 30.40
CA ILE A 4 -1.83 1.69 29.81
C ILE A 4 -2.07 1.80 28.31
N LEU A 5 -2.22 0.68 27.62
CA LEU A 5 -2.46 0.64 26.18
C LEU A 5 -3.83 1.24 25.82
N LYS A 6 -4.87 0.97 26.62
CA LYS A 6 -6.19 1.58 26.44
C LYS A 6 -6.13 3.10 26.58
N SER A 7 -5.42 3.60 27.59
CA SER A 7 -5.23 5.04 27.81
C SER A 7 -4.52 5.70 26.62
N LYS A 8 -3.44 5.09 26.10
CA LYS A 8 -2.70 5.60 24.94
C LYS A 8 -3.53 5.58 23.65
N LEU A 9 -4.33 4.53 23.44
CA LEU A 9 -5.25 4.46 22.31
C LEU A 9 -6.31 5.57 22.36
N ASN A 10 -6.81 5.90 23.55
CA ASN A 10 -7.73 7.03 23.72
C ASN A 10 -7.05 8.37 23.35
N GLN A 11 -5.79 8.57 23.75
CA GLN A 11 -5.03 9.77 23.38
C GLN A 11 -4.87 9.89 21.85
N VAL A 12 -4.54 8.79 21.16
CA VAL A 12 -4.47 8.74 19.69
C VAL A 12 -5.80 9.16 19.06
N ASN A 13 -6.93 8.66 19.58
CA ASN A 13 -8.25 9.02 19.07
C ASN A 13 -8.58 10.50 19.24
N ILE A 14 -8.17 11.11 20.36
CA ILE A 14 -8.34 12.55 20.62
C ILE A 14 -7.52 13.36 19.61
N VAL A 15 -6.23 13.05 19.47
CA VAL A 15 -5.31 13.73 18.54
C VAL A 15 -5.78 13.59 17.09
N LYS A 16 -6.28 12.41 16.71
CA LYS A 16 -6.88 12.17 15.38
C LYS A 16 -8.09 13.06 15.12
N LYS A 17 -8.99 13.20 16.10
CA LYS A 17 -10.14 14.11 15.97
C LYS A 17 -9.66 15.55 15.77
N THR A 18 -8.69 16.00 16.56
CA THR A 18 -8.11 17.34 16.38
C THR A 18 -7.52 17.54 14.98
N LEU A 19 -6.81 16.56 14.41
CA LEU A 19 -6.30 16.64 13.03
C LEU A 19 -7.38 16.79 11.97
N ILE A 20 -8.50 16.07 12.14
CA ILE A 20 -9.62 16.08 11.19
C ILE A 20 -10.33 17.43 11.21
N TYR A 21 -10.54 18.00 12.40
CA TYR A 21 -11.34 19.22 12.57
C TYR A 21 -10.53 20.52 12.63
N CYS A 22 -9.20 20.44 12.71
CA CYS A 22 -8.34 21.63 12.68
C CYS A 22 -8.24 22.14 11.23
N GLU A 23 -8.23 23.46 11.04
CA GLU A 23 -7.95 24.09 9.73
C GLU A 23 -6.56 24.74 9.68
N ASP A 24 -6.00 25.08 10.85
CA ASP A 24 -4.68 25.67 11.00
C ASP A 24 -3.58 24.68 10.62
N LYS A 25 -2.82 25.02 9.57
CA LYS A 25 -1.75 24.18 9.01
C LYS A 25 -0.57 23.98 9.97
N ASN A 26 -0.23 25.01 10.76
CA ASN A 26 0.85 24.92 11.75
C ASN A 26 0.43 24.03 12.91
N LEU A 27 -0.81 24.20 13.38
CA LEU A 27 -1.36 23.36 14.44
C LEU A 27 -1.53 21.90 13.99
N LYS A 28 -1.92 21.65 12.72
CA LYS A 28 -1.89 20.30 12.13
C LYS A 28 -0.51 19.67 12.19
N SER A 29 0.53 20.41 11.78
CA SER A 29 1.91 19.93 11.80
C SER A 29 2.33 19.51 13.21
N ILE A 30 2.11 20.37 14.21
CA ILE A 30 2.40 20.07 15.62
C ILE A 30 1.60 18.85 16.11
N THR A 31 0.34 18.72 15.68
CA THR A 31 -0.54 17.61 16.07
C THR A 31 -0.10 16.29 15.43
N VAL A 32 0.42 16.33 14.20
CA VAL A 32 1.04 15.15 13.55
C VAL A 32 2.28 14.70 14.31
N GLU A 33 3.15 15.62 14.75
CA GLU A 33 4.34 15.25 15.53
C GLU A 33 3.94 14.61 16.87
N LYS A 34 2.95 15.17 17.58
CA LYS A 34 2.40 14.53 18.79
C LYS A 34 1.80 13.14 18.53
N LEU A 35 1.16 12.94 17.38
CA LEU A 35 0.62 11.63 17.01
C LEU A 35 1.73 10.60 16.78
N LYS A 36 2.84 11.01 16.13
CA LYS A 36 4.01 10.16 15.93
C LYS A 36 4.65 9.76 17.26
N GLU A 37 4.81 10.70 18.19
CA GLU A 37 5.33 10.41 19.54
C GLU A 37 4.45 9.39 20.28
N LEU A 38 3.13 9.58 20.27
CA LEU A 38 2.17 8.66 20.89
C LEU A 38 2.20 7.26 20.27
N LEU A 39 2.34 7.16 18.94
CA LEU A 39 2.47 5.88 18.25
C LEU A 39 3.75 5.15 18.67
N LEU A 40 4.88 5.86 18.74
CA LEU A 40 6.16 5.29 19.15
C LEU A 40 6.12 4.75 20.59
N GLU A 41 5.41 5.42 21.49
CA GLU A 41 5.21 4.93 22.86
C GLU A 41 4.36 3.66 22.91
N ILE A 42 3.31 3.59 22.09
CA ILE A 42 2.48 2.38 21.97
C ILE A 42 3.31 1.21 21.46
N GLU A 43 4.13 1.42 20.43
CA GLU A 43 5.06 0.42 19.91
C GLU A 43 5.99 -0.09 21.02
N LYS A 44 6.62 0.81 21.77
CA LYS A 44 7.49 0.44 22.91
C LYS A 44 6.77 -0.40 23.97
N LEU A 45 5.49 -0.11 24.25
CA LEU A 45 4.70 -0.88 25.22
C LEU A 45 4.34 -2.28 24.72
N ILE A 46 4.09 -2.42 23.42
CA ILE A 46 3.75 -3.69 22.78
C ILE A 46 4.98 -4.59 22.66
N PHE A 47 6.15 -4.04 22.31
CA PHE A 47 7.35 -4.81 21.97
C PHE A 47 8.38 -4.93 23.12
N SER A 48 7.90 -5.14 24.36
CA SER A 48 8.76 -5.21 25.55
C SER A 48 9.55 -6.52 25.74
N SER A 49 9.53 -7.43 24.76
CA SER A 49 10.48 -8.56 24.68
C SER A 49 10.90 -8.83 23.24
N ASP A 50 12.22 -8.95 23.12
CA ASP A 50 13.06 -9.34 21.99
C ASP A 50 13.40 -8.35 20.86
N LYS A 51 14.71 -8.12 20.80
CA LYS A 51 15.43 -7.52 19.68
C LYS A 51 15.31 -8.45 18.47
N LYS A 52 15.13 -7.86 17.28
CA LYS A 52 15.21 -8.44 15.91
C LYS A 52 13.94 -8.89 15.20
N ASP A 53 12.76 -8.77 15.77
CA ASP A 53 11.58 -8.66 14.91
C ASP A 53 11.47 -7.21 14.45
N LYS A 54 12.22 -6.90 13.39
CA LYS A 54 11.93 -5.78 12.52
C LYS A 54 10.46 -5.97 12.16
N CYS A 55 9.55 -5.24 12.81
CA CYS A 55 8.18 -5.15 12.37
C CYS A 55 8.26 -4.74 10.90
N ARG A 56 8.15 -5.72 10.00
CA ARG A 56 7.62 -5.48 8.68
C ARG A 56 6.32 -4.78 9.02
N ILE A 57 6.23 -3.50 8.66
CA ILE A 57 4.95 -2.87 8.40
C ILE A 57 4.17 -3.98 7.70
N ILE A 58 3.11 -4.48 8.35
CA ILE A 58 2.17 -5.36 7.68
C ILE A 58 1.55 -4.41 6.67
N GLU A 59 2.22 -4.31 5.52
CA GLU A 59 1.69 -3.67 4.33
C GLU A 59 0.45 -4.51 4.06
N ILE A 60 -0.71 -3.96 4.42
CA ILE A 60 -2.00 -4.60 4.17
C ILE A 60 -2.12 -4.63 2.65
N LYS A 61 -1.53 -5.65 2.04
CA LYS A 61 -1.58 -5.91 0.61
C LYS A 61 -3.02 -6.28 0.30
N ARG A 62 -3.65 -5.47 -0.55
CA ARG A 62 -5.06 -5.65 -0.91
C ARG A 62 -5.25 -6.93 -1.71
N GLU A 63 -6.32 -7.65 -1.42
CA GLU A 63 -6.78 -8.75 -2.27
C GLU A 63 -7.65 -8.19 -3.41
N PHE A 64 -7.41 -8.67 -4.63
CA PHE A 64 -8.17 -8.32 -5.82
C PHE A 64 -8.79 -9.58 -6.43
N THR A 65 -10.05 -9.49 -6.86
CA THR A 65 -10.56 -10.46 -7.84
C THR A 65 -10.17 -10.02 -9.25
N LEU A 66 -10.10 -10.96 -10.21
CA LEU A 66 -9.87 -10.62 -11.61
C LEU A 66 -10.93 -9.64 -12.15
N LYS A 67 -12.19 -9.77 -11.71
CA LYS A 67 -13.29 -8.86 -12.09
C LYS A 67 -13.05 -7.43 -11.61
N GLU A 68 -12.49 -7.25 -10.42
CA GLU A 68 -12.12 -5.94 -9.91
C GLU A 68 -10.92 -5.37 -10.66
N LEU A 69 -9.95 -6.22 -11.00
CA LEU A 69 -8.73 -5.81 -11.68
C LEU A 69 -9.03 -5.12 -13.03
N VAL A 70 -10.05 -5.57 -13.77
CA VAL A 70 -10.49 -4.97 -15.05
C VAL A 70 -10.75 -3.47 -14.97
N LYS A 71 -11.12 -2.94 -13.79
CA LYS A 71 -11.36 -1.50 -13.60
C LYS A 71 -10.08 -0.66 -13.69
N TYR A 72 -8.92 -1.28 -13.56
CA TYR A 72 -7.61 -0.63 -13.50
C TYR A 72 -6.82 -0.84 -14.79
N ASN A 73 -7.44 -0.43 -15.90
CA ASN A 73 -6.93 -0.65 -17.25
C ASN A 73 -6.06 0.49 -17.81
N GLY A 74 -5.74 1.51 -17.00
CA GLY A 74 -4.92 2.65 -17.44
C GLY A 74 -5.60 3.63 -18.39
N GLN A 75 -6.89 3.44 -18.69
CA GLN A 75 -7.64 4.27 -19.66
C GLN A 75 -8.55 5.29 -18.96
N GLY A 76 -8.77 6.44 -19.60
CA GLY A 76 -9.67 7.46 -19.08
C GLY A 76 -9.23 8.03 -17.73
N GLY A 77 -7.92 8.13 -17.50
CA GLY A 77 -7.34 8.62 -16.24
C GLY A 77 -7.35 7.62 -15.09
N LYS A 78 -7.73 6.37 -15.34
CA LYS A 78 -7.65 5.29 -14.34
C LYS A 78 -6.23 4.77 -14.22
N ASN A 79 -5.93 4.17 -13.06
CA ASN A 79 -4.65 3.51 -12.81
C ASN A 79 -4.49 2.26 -13.70
N ALA A 80 -3.25 1.85 -13.97
CA ALA A 80 -2.90 0.70 -14.80
C ALA A 80 -2.30 -0.42 -13.94
N TYR A 81 -3.09 -1.45 -13.62
CA TYR A 81 -2.65 -2.56 -12.78
C TYR A 81 -2.58 -3.87 -13.57
N VAL A 82 -1.58 -4.69 -13.29
CA VAL A 82 -1.44 -6.01 -13.93
C VAL A 82 -1.15 -7.05 -12.86
N ALA A 83 -1.76 -8.24 -12.99
CA ALA A 83 -1.39 -9.39 -12.20
C ALA A 83 -0.34 -10.23 -12.93
N ILE A 84 0.71 -10.64 -12.22
CA ILE A 84 1.73 -11.59 -12.67
C ILE A 84 1.94 -12.59 -11.53
N LYS A 85 1.69 -13.87 -11.79
CA LYS A 85 1.77 -14.98 -10.83
C LYS A 85 1.02 -14.66 -9.53
N GLY A 86 -0.19 -14.13 -9.68
CA GLY A 86 -1.05 -13.74 -8.55
C GLY A 86 -0.61 -12.50 -7.77
N THR A 87 0.50 -11.83 -8.13
CA THR A 87 0.89 -10.54 -7.52
C THR A 87 0.40 -9.39 -8.39
N VAL A 88 -0.21 -8.37 -7.78
CA VAL A 88 -0.73 -7.19 -8.49
C VAL A 88 0.27 -6.05 -8.39
N TYR A 89 0.71 -5.57 -9.55
CA TYR A 89 1.67 -4.48 -9.71
C TYR A 89 0.98 -3.21 -10.20
N ASP A 90 1.38 -2.07 -9.65
CA ASP A 90 0.99 -0.75 -10.15
C ASP A 90 1.98 -0.26 -11.21
N LEU A 91 1.50 -0.11 -12.44
CA LEU A 91 2.26 0.32 -13.61
C LEU A 91 1.84 1.72 -14.08
N THR A 92 1.06 2.45 -13.28
CA THR A 92 0.47 3.75 -13.66
C THR A 92 1.54 4.79 -14.01
N SER A 93 2.68 4.74 -13.32
CA SER A 93 3.81 5.65 -13.53
C SER A 93 4.85 5.10 -14.53
N GLU A 94 4.66 3.88 -15.03
CA GLU A 94 5.62 3.24 -15.93
C GLU A 94 5.45 3.74 -17.35
N LYS A 95 6.53 4.32 -17.92
CA LYS A 95 6.51 4.89 -19.27
C LYS A 95 6.16 3.87 -20.36
N SER A 96 6.47 2.60 -20.13
CA SER A 96 6.15 1.50 -21.04
C SER A 96 4.66 1.12 -21.06
N TRP A 97 3.89 1.64 -20.11
CA TRP A 97 2.46 1.37 -19.90
C TRP A 97 1.59 2.64 -20.02
N ILE A 98 2.04 3.64 -20.78
CA ILE A 98 1.25 4.86 -21.05
C ILE A 98 -0.14 4.45 -21.60
N ASN A 99 -1.18 5.07 -21.05
CA ASN A 99 -2.59 4.75 -21.32
C ASN A 99 -2.99 3.29 -21.05
N GLY A 100 -2.22 2.60 -20.20
CA GLY A 100 -2.46 1.20 -19.83
C GLY A 100 -2.17 0.19 -20.93
N VAL A 101 -1.36 0.55 -21.93
CA VAL A 101 -1.04 -0.33 -23.06
C VAL A 101 0.46 -0.57 -23.15
N HIS A 102 0.85 -1.84 -23.33
CA HIS A 102 2.21 -2.24 -23.61
C HIS A 102 2.23 -3.32 -24.70
N HIS A 103 2.77 -3.01 -25.88
CA HIS A 103 2.86 -3.94 -27.02
C HIS A 103 1.54 -4.66 -27.37
N GLY A 104 0.42 -3.93 -27.34
CA GLY A 104 -0.92 -4.47 -27.63
C GLY A 104 -1.59 -5.19 -26.44
N LEU A 105 -0.88 -5.35 -25.32
CA LEU A 105 -1.45 -5.80 -24.06
C LEU A 105 -2.12 -4.63 -23.35
N ILE A 106 -3.22 -4.91 -22.64
CA ILE A 106 -4.00 -3.91 -21.91
C ILE A 106 -3.95 -4.27 -20.44
N ALA A 107 -3.71 -3.27 -19.59
CA ALA A 107 -3.77 -3.40 -18.14
C ALA A 107 -5.18 -3.81 -17.66
N GLY A 108 -5.28 -4.16 -16.39
CA GLY A 108 -6.49 -4.65 -15.74
C GLY A 108 -6.69 -6.16 -15.90
N LYS A 109 -5.62 -6.91 -16.18
CA LYS A 109 -5.65 -8.36 -16.45
C LYS A 109 -4.52 -9.08 -15.73
N ASP A 110 -4.69 -10.39 -15.59
CA ASP A 110 -3.55 -11.28 -15.38
C ASP A 110 -2.83 -11.47 -16.72
N LEU A 111 -1.56 -11.08 -16.77
CA LEU A 111 -0.71 -11.16 -17.95
C LEU A 111 0.50 -12.06 -17.68
N THR A 112 0.34 -13.05 -16.81
CA THR A 112 1.41 -13.99 -16.44
C THR A 112 1.98 -14.69 -17.66
N ASP A 113 1.13 -15.20 -18.55
CA ASP A 113 1.58 -15.98 -19.70
C ASP A 113 2.34 -15.12 -20.72
N GLU A 114 1.83 -13.91 -21.00
CA GLU A 114 2.47 -12.95 -21.88
C GLU A 114 3.80 -12.47 -21.31
N PHE A 115 3.84 -12.19 -20.00
CA PHE A 115 5.07 -11.82 -19.31
C PHE A 115 6.11 -12.94 -19.39
N MET A 116 5.73 -14.19 -19.12
CA MET A 116 6.65 -15.33 -19.15
C MET A 116 7.17 -15.65 -20.56
N LYS A 117 6.41 -15.35 -21.60
CA LYS A 117 6.84 -15.50 -23.00
C LYS A 117 7.89 -14.47 -23.40
N CYS A 118 7.73 -13.22 -22.95
CA CYS A 118 8.57 -12.09 -23.38
C CYS A 118 9.77 -11.80 -22.47
N HIS A 119 9.68 -12.13 -21.18
CA HIS A 119 10.63 -11.70 -20.15
C HIS A 119 11.12 -12.87 -19.32
N LYS A 120 11.77 -13.86 -19.94
CA LYS A 120 12.34 -15.07 -19.30
C LYS A 120 13.45 -14.76 -18.27
N ASN A 121 13.17 -13.91 -17.29
CA ASN A 121 13.98 -13.34 -16.20
C ASN A 121 14.70 -12.01 -16.47
N ASP A 122 14.47 -11.34 -17.60
CA ASP A 122 15.16 -10.09 -17.93
C ASP A 122 14.56 -8.83 -17.28
N ILE A 123 13.33 -8.91 -16.76
CA ILE A 123 12.70 -7.79 -16.05
C ILE A 123 12.75 -8.00 -14.55
N ASN A 124 13.29 -7.01 -13.84
CA ASN A 124 13.27 -6.95 -12.39
C ASN A 124 11.93 -6.42 -11.86
N LEU A 125 10.97 -7.30 -11.63
CA LEU A 125 9.68 -6.95 -11.02
C LEU A 125 9.81 -6.37 -9.59
N LYS A 126 10.99 -6.46 -8.97
CA LYS A 126 11.21 -5.98 -7.59
C LYS A 126 11.21 -4.46 -7.47
N ASP A 127 11.48 -3.76 -8.56
CA ASP A 127 11.52 -2.30 -8.59
C ASP A 127 10.13 -1.69 -8.80
N LEU A 128 9.15 -2.52 -9.15
CA LEU A 128 7.76 -2.11 -9.35
C LEU A 128 7.00 -2.11 -8.03
N ASN A 129 6.04 -1.20 -7.93
CA ASN A 129 5.20 -1.07 -6.75
C ASN A 129 4.20 -2.23 -6.67
N ILE A 130 4.30 -3.05 -5.61
CA ILE A 130 3.37 -4.15 -5.33
C ILE A 130 2.22 -3.62 -4.48
N ILE A 131 1.00 -3.70 -4.99
CA ILE A 131 -0.18 -3.15 -4.33
C ILE A 131 -1.15 -4.22 -3.80
N GLY A 132 -0.91 -5.49 -4.13
CA GLY A 132 -1.80 -6.56 -3.72
C GLY A 132 -1.51 -7.92 -4.32
N THR A 133 -2.49 -8.81 -4.17
CA THR A 133 -2.50 -10.15 -4.73
C THR A 133 -3.87 -10.48 -5.30
N ILE A 134 -3.92 -11.46 -6.22
CA ILE A 134 -5.16 -12.03 -6.70
C ILE A 134 -5.71 -12.98 -5.64
N LYS A 135 -7.00 -12.81 -5.33
CA LYS A 135 -7.78 -13.74 -4.53
C LYS A 135 -8.35 -14.81 -5.45
N GLU A 136 -8.10 -16.07 -5.09
CA GLU A 136 -8.72 -17.24 -5.72
C GLU A 136 -10.26 -17.23 -5.55
#